data_AF-A0A443S6Q0-F1
#
_entry.id   AF-A0A443S6Q0-F1
#
_cell.length_a   1.000
_cell.length_b   1.000
_cell.length_c   1.000
_cell.angle_alpha   90.00
_cell.angle_beta   90.00
_cell.angle_gamma   90.00
#
_symmetry.space_group_name_H-M   'P 1'
#
loop_
_entity.id
_entity.type
_entity.pdbx_description
1 polymer ?
#
loop_
_entity_poly.entity_id
_entity_poly.type
_entity_poly.pdbx_seq_one_letter_code
_entity_poly.pdbx_strand_id
1 'polypeptide(L)'
;MNFNDENGHKQRDEIMALLSIFEENIFIVNENQKSGRFLAHHNLRKTPFPIIYKDEDQANEETIFVKHLPPIELHFELPPKYPSVQAPHFWISCSWLSHEDLVKICSKLDSLWEESRSEILFIWFSFLKEEVLDYLNHSSSLNVSSIVNNKVESFIESVFNSCNGDSGHGSYDKRIVPRVFSSDLRKNATSIVNHLKSFNDSKCLEDFKNSYTNCICCDKIVAGSDCAIFRCYHASCTECVSEYFKFQIQQGNVHMLKCLETKCNEEATPTMIKELVGETLYQRYDELWYSLVLQTMGDVVYCPRKHCQAPTVAEPNSKLAICPKCAFSFCTNCKYTFHGVSPCRMFHNIAERNEILNKYQNASEEGKRALEKVYGKKQIDDALTAFLSEEYISDNTKKCPNCRANIE
;
A
#
# COMPACT_ATOMS: atom_id res chain seq x y z
N MET A 1 -49.13 -3.28 -40.90
CA MET A 1 -48.19 -3.90 -39.93
C MET A 1 -47.84 -2.84 -38.90
N ASN A 2 -47.99 -3.14 -37.62
CA ASN A 2 -47.73 -2.17 -36.55
C ASN A 2 -46.21 -1.95 -36.47
N PHE A 3 -45.72 -0.80 -36.92
CA PHE A 3 -44.28 -0.44 -36.83
C PHE A 3 -43.71 -0.58 -35.41
N ASN A 4 -44.54 -0.43 -34.38
CA ASN A 4 -44.14 -0.64 -32.98
C ASN A 4 -43.82 -2.10 -32.64
N ASP A 5 -44.40 -3.07 -33.35
CA ASP A 5 -44.18 -4.50 -33.11
C ASP A 5 -42.86 -4.95 -33.75
N GLU A 6 -42.61 -4.53 -35.00
CA GLU A 6 -41.35 -4.79 -35.71
C GLU A 6 -40.14 -4.14 -35.03
N ASN A 7 -40.26 -2.89 -34.59
CA ASN A 7 -39.22 -2.22 -33.82
C ASN A 7 -38.96 -2.92 -32.48
N GLY A 8 -40.02 -3.38 -31.79
CA GLY A 8 -39.88 -4.15 -30.56
C GLY A 8 -39.13 -5.46 -30.76
N HIS A 9 -39.39 -6.17 -31.87
CA HIS A 9 -38.63 -7.36 -32.23
C HIS A 9 -37.15 -7.05 -32.50
N LYS A 10 -36.85 -6.05 -33.35
CA LYS A 10 -35.47 -5.65 -33.65
C LYS A 10 -34.68 -5.23 -32.41
N GLN A 11 -35.31 -4.49 -31.50
CA GLN A 11 -34.72 -4.13 -30.20
C GLN A 11 -34.32 -5.36 -29.40
N ARG A 12 -35.22 -6.34 -29.29
CA ARG A 12 -34.97 -7.57 -28.52
C ARG A 12 -33.87 -8.39 -29.16
N ASP A 13 -33.88 -8.50 -30.49
CA ASP A 13 -32.87 -9.27 -31.24
C ASP A 13 -31.47 -8.64 -31.09
N GLU A 14 -31.35 -7.32 -31.19
CA GLU A 14 -30.08 -6.60 -30.97
C GLU A 14 -29.57 -6.81 -29.53
N ILE A 15 -30.43 -6.64 -28.52
CA ILE A 15 -30.04 -6.86 -27.12
C ILE A 15 -29.60 -8.31 -26.88
N MET A 16 -30.32 -9.29 -27.42
CA MET A 16 -29.96 -10.70 -27.28
C MET A 16 -28.64 -11.03 -27.97
N ALA A 17 -28.39 -10.46 -29.16
CA ALA A 17 -27.11 -10.60 -29.83
C ALA A 17 -25.97 -10.02 -28.98
N LEU A 18 -26.15 -8.83 -28.40
CA LEU A 18 -25.14 -8.20 -27.55
C LEU A 18 -24.89 -8.96 -26.25
N LEU A 19 -25.93 -9.49 -25.60
CA LEU A 19 -25.80 -10.36 -24.43
C LEU A 19 -25.06 -11.67 -24.74
N SER A 20 -25.09 -12.14 -26.00
CA SER A 20 -24.34 -13.32 -26.42
C SER A 20 -22.86 -13.02 -26.74
N ILE A 21 -22.53 -11.77 -27.06
CA ILE A 21 -21.19 -11.33 -27.45
C ILE A 21 -20.40 -10.84 -26.23
N PHE A 22 -21.05 -10.13 -25.31
CA PHE A 22 -20.39 -9.45 -24.19
C PHE A 22 -20.64 -10.15 -22.85
N GLU A 23 -19.61 -10.13 -22.00
CA GLU A 23 -19.72 -10.54 -20.61
C GLU A 23 -20.66 -9.61 -19.81
N GLU A 24 -21.28 -10.13 -18.76
CA GLU A 24 -22.25 -9.42 -17.90
C GLU A 24 -21.67 -8.18 -17.19
N ASN A 25 -20.34 -8.11 -17.06
CA ASN A 25 -19.61 -6.97 -16.50
C ASN A 25 -19.36 -5.85 -17.54
N ILE A 26 -19.50 -6.11 -18.84
CA ILE A 26 -19.27 -5.15 -19.93
C ILE A 26 -20.60 -4.57 -20.43
N PHE A 27 -21.62 -5.41 -20.58
CA PHE A 27 -22.94 -5.02 -21.05
C PHE A 27 -24.01 -5.40 -20.03
N ILE A 28 -24.61 -4.38 -19.40
CA ILE A 28 -25.58 -4.55 -18.33
C ILE A 28 -26.92 -4.01 -18.82
N VAL A 29 -27.93 -4.86 -18.87
CA VAL A 29 -29.28 -4.51 -19.33
C VAL A 29 -30.25 -4.61 -18.16
N ASN A 30 -31.15 -3.63 -18.05
CA ASN A 30 -32.20 -3.65 -17.03
C ASN A 30 -33.25 -4.73 -17.34
N GLU A 31 -34.03 -5.13 -16.33
CA GLU A 31 -35.07 -6.17 -16.47
C GLU A 31 -36.08 -5.87 -17.60
N ASN A 32 -36.31 -4.59 -17.89
CA ASN A 32 -37.22 -4.14 -18.93
C ASN A 32 -36.67 -4.31 -20.36
N GLN A 33 -35.39 -4.67 -20.53
CA GLN A 33 -34.68 -4.81 -21.80
C GLN A 33 -34.78 -3.60 -22.75
N LYS A 34 -35.04 -2.41 -22.18
CA LYS A 34 -35.18 -1.16 -22.92
C LYS A 34 -34.14 -0.13 -22.54
N SER A 35 -33.42 -0.36 -21.46
CA SER A 35 -32.29 0.47 -21.07
C SER A 35 -31.19 -0.38 -20.48
N GLY A 36 -29.97 0.16 -20.52
CA GLY A 36 -28.79 -0.53 -20.05
C GLY A 36 -27.58 0.39 -20.11
N ARG A 37 -26.42 -0.21 -19.86
CA ARG A 37 -25.13 0.47 -19.93
C ARG A 37 -24.04 -0.41 -20.49
N PHE A 38 -23.08 0.24 -21.14
CA PHE A 38 -21.84 -0.33 -21.63
C PHE A 38 -20.65 0.22 -20.85
N LEU A 39 -19.70 -0.65 -20.54
CA LEU A 39 -18.38 -0.28 -20.02
C LEU A 39 -17.31 -0.55 -21.08
N ALA A 40 -16.99 0.48 -21.87
CA ALA A 40 -16.01 0.41 -22.94
C ALA A 40 -14.58 0.48 -22.36
N HIS A 41 -13.98 -0.70 -22.13
CA HIS A 41 -12.59 -0.83 -21.72
C HIS A 41 -11.66 -0.68 -22.93
N HIS A 42 -10.75 0.28 -22.86
CA HIS A 42 -9.91 0.64 -24.00
C HIS A 42 -8.65 -0.22 -24.08
N ASN A 43 -8.32 -0.68 -25.29
CA ASN A 43 -7.07 -1.36 -25.56
C ASN A 43 -5.98 -0.33 -25.88
N LEU A 44 -5.07 -0.11 -24.93
CA LEU A 44 -3.93 0.80 -25.14
C LEU A 44 -2.91 0.15 -26.08
N ARG A 45 -2.73 0.73 -27.26
CA ARG A 45 -1.80 0.19 -28.29
C ARG A 45 -0.34 0.17 -27.84
N LYS A 46 0.04 1.07 -26.93
CA LYS A 46 1.38 1.16 -26.34
C LYS A 46 1.27 1.15 -24.83
N THR A 47 1.85 0.13 -24.20
CA THR A 47 1.96 0.04 -22.74
C THR A 47 3.43 -0.01 -22.33
N PRO A 48 3.86 0.77 -21.32
CA PRO A 48 3.04 1.69 -20.53
C PRO A 48 2.61 2.94 -21.31
N PHE A 49 1.36 3.34 -21.15
CA PHE A 49 0.75 4.50 -21.78
C PHE A 49 0.95 5.76 -20.93
N PRO A 50 1.49 6.86 -21.49
CA PRO A 50 1.79 8.06 -20.73
C PRO A 50 0.55 8.95 -20.54
N ILE A 51 0.30 9.36 -19.30
CA ILE A 51 -0.68 10.37 -18.92
C ILE A 51 0.08 11.58 -18.37
N ILE A 52 -0.10 12.72 -19.02
CA ILE A 52 0.57 13.99 -18.71
C ILE A 52 -0.42 14.88 -17.95
N TYR A 53 0.02 15.47 -16.84
CA TYR A 53 -0.76 16.47 -16.14
C TYR A 53 0.13 17.57 -15.57
N LYS A 54 -0.47 18.75 -15.43
CA LYS A 54 0.12 19.90 -14.76
C LYS A 54 -0.83 20.39 -13.68
N ASP A 55 -0.43 20.25 -12.43
CA ASP A 55 -1.15 20.81 -11.28
C ASP A 55 -0.86 22.33 -11.21
N GLU A 56 -1.87 23.18 -11.00
CA GLU A 56 -1.68 24.63 -10.87
C GLU A 56 -0.72 25.00 -9.72
N ASP A 57 -0.67 24.17 -8.68
CA ASP A 57 0.24 24.35 -7.54
C ASP A 57 1.69 23.92 -7.84
N GLN A 58 1.93 23.23 -8.96
CA GLN A 58 3.25 22.73 -9.36
C GLN A 58 3.77 23.41 -10.62
N ALA A 59 5.04 23.83 -10.60
CA ALA A 59 5.66 24.54 -11.72
C ALA A 59 5.88 23.65 -12.96
N ASN A 60 6.04 22.33 -12.77
CA ASN A 60 6.45 21.38 -13.80
C ASN A 60 5.33 20.41 -14.18
N GLU A 61 5.36 19.95 -15.43
CA GLU A 61 4.52 18.85 -15.90
C GLU A 61 5.01 17.52 -15.33
N GLU A 62 4.08 16.71 -14.83
CA GLU A 62 4.34 15.35 -14.38
C GLU A 62 3.76 14.35 -15.37
N THR A 63 4.37 13.16 -15.45
CA THR A 63 3.91 12.07 -16.31
C THR A 63 3.79 10.79 -15.50
N ILE A 64 2.65 10.11 -15.61
CA ILE A 64 2.43 8.78 -15.05
C ILE A 64 2.23 7.78 -16.17
N PHE A 65 2.53 6.52 -15.88
CA PHE A 65 2.55 5.43 -16.85
C PHE A 65 1.54 4.37 -16.43
N VAL A 66 0.55 4.09 -17.28
CA VAL A 66 -0.52 3.12 -16.99
C VAL A 66 -0.60 2.03 -18.06
N LYS A 67 -1.06 0.84 -17.68
CA LYS A 67 -1.45 -0.24 -18.60
C LYS A 67 -2.95 -0.28 -18.84
N HIS A 68 -3.74 0.22 -17.88
CA HIS A 68 -5.20 0.22 -17.98
C HIS A 68 -5.78 1.61 -17.69
N LEU A 69 -6.85 1.95 -18.39
CA LEU A 69 -7.69 3.13 -18.14
C LEU A 69 -9.08 2.71 -17.66
N PRO A 70 -9.73 3.50 -16.79
CA PRO A 70 -11.15 3.33 -16.48
C PRO A 70 -12.00 3.29 -17.76
N PRO A 71 -13.06 2.48 -17.81
CA PRO A 71 -13.91 2.40 -19.00
C PRO A 71 -14.68 3.70 -19.22
N ILE A 72 -14.99 3.99 -20.48
CA ILE A 72 -16.03 4.96 -20.81
C ILE A 72 -17.38 4.28 -20.59
N GLU A 73 -18.23 4.89 -19.78
CA GLU A 73 -19.56 4.39 -19.48
C GLU A 73 -20.59 5.07 -20.39
N LEU A 74 -21.30 4.28 -21.18
CA LEU A 74 -22.43 4.75 -21.99
C LEU A 74 -23.71 4.10 -21.49
N HIS A 75 -24.64 4.92 -20.99
CA HIS A 75 -26.01 4.52 -20.69
C HIS A 75 -26.87 4.75 -21.92
N PHE A 76 -27.81 3.85 -22.19
CA PHE A 76 -28.75 4.01 -23.29
C PHE A 76 -30.18 3.65 -22.87
N GLU A 77 -31.13 4.23 -23.58
CA GLU A 77 -32.55 3.93 -23.50
C GLU A 77 -33.13 3.87 -24.92
N LEU A 78 -33.81 2.77 -25.22
CA LEU A 78 -34.38 2.46 -26.53
C LEU A 78 -35.83 2.98 -26.61
N PRO A 79 -36.09 4.05 -27.39
CA PRO A 79 -37.45 4.52 -27.57
C PRO A 79 -38.26 3.54 -28.44
N PRO A 80 -39.61 3.56 -28.36
CA PRO A 80 -40.46 2.65 -29.16
C PRO A 80 -40.28 2.75 -30.69
N LYS A 81 -39.72 3.86 -31.16
CA LYS A 81 -39.49 4.16 -32.58
C LYS A 81 -38.11 3.72 -33.09
N TYR A 82 -37.24 3.26 -32.20
CA TYR A 82 -35.93 2.70 -32.54
C TYR A 82 -36.08 1.24 -33.05
N PRO A 83 -35.30 0.76 -34.03
CA PRO A 83 -34.22 1.47 -34.72
C PRO A 83 -34.65 2.23 -35.98
N SER A 84 -35.89 2.07 -36.45
CA SER A 84 -36.24 2.48 -37.82
C SER A 84 -36.45 3.99 -38.01
N VAL A 85 -36.81 4.73 -36.96
CA VAL A 85 -37.24 6.15 -37.06
C VAL A 85 -36.49 7.07 -36.09
N GLN A 86 -36.02 6.56 -34.96
CA GLN A 86 -35.39 7.36 -33.91
C GLN A 86 -34.15 6.66 -33.36
N ALA A 87 -33.11 7.44 -33.04
CA ALA A 87 -31.91 6.98 -32.34
C ALA A 87 -32.21 6.58 -30.88
N PRO A 88 -31.34 5.79 -30.24
CA PRO A 88 -31.37 5.60 -28.79
C PRO A 88 -31.13 6.93 -28.08
N HIS A 89 -31.78 7.13 -26.93
CA HIS A 89 -31.31 8.14 -25.99
C HIS A 89 -30.07 7.58 -25.32
N PHE A 90 -29.04 8.41 -25.16
CA PHE A 90 -27.81 7.98 -24.52
C PHE A 90 -27.23 9.05 -23.61
N TRP A 91 -26.45 8.58 -22.64
CA TRP A 91 -25.67 9.40 -21.74
C TRP A 91 -24.27 8.83 -21.61
N ILE A 92 -23.26 9.69 -21.66
CA ILE A 92 -21.85 9.27 -21.63
C ILE A 92 -21.15 9.83 -20.39
N SER A 93 -20.28 9.02 -19.81
CA SER A 93 -19.50 9.39 -18.64
C SER A 93 -18.08 8.84 -18.75
N CYS A 94 -17.08 9.69 -18.51
CA CYS A 94 -15.67 9.32 -18.50
C CYS A 94 -14.93 10.16 -17.46
N SER A 95 -13.98 9.57 -16.76
CA SER A 95 -13.19 10.28 -15.74
C SER A 95 -11.96 10.98 -16.31
N TRP A 96 -11.47 10.57 -17.48
CA TRP A 96 -10.16 10.97 -18.02
C TRP A 96 -10.22 11.71 -19.36
N LEU A 97 -11.43 11.96 -19.89
CA LEU A 97 -11.65 12.78 -21.06
C LEU A 97 -12.17 14.17 -20.68
N SER A 98 -11.74 15.19 -21.43
CA SER A 98 -12.23 16.55 -21.24
C SER A 98 -13.69 16.67 -21.69
N HIS A 99 -14.38 17.73 -21.26
CA HIS A 99 -15.72 18.02 -21.74
C HIS A 99 -15.76 18.20 -23.26
N GLU A 100 -14.76 18.87 -23.84
CA GLU A 100 -14.66 19.07 -25.29
C GLU A 100 -14.57 17.75 -26.06
N ASP A 101 -13.82 16.79 -25.53
CA ASP A 101 -13.68 15.47 -26.15
C ASP A 101 -14.96 14.65 -26.06
N LEU A 102 -15.66 14.73 -24.92
CA LEU A 102 -16.97 14.09 -24.76
C LEU A 102 -18.03 14.68 -25.71
N VAL A 103 -18.00 15.98 -25.98
CA VAL A 103 -18.89 16.62 -26.98
C VAL A 103 -18.57 16.11 -28.39
N LYS A 104 -17.29 15.97 -28.75
CA LYS A 104 -16.88 15.37 -30.03
C LYS A 104 -17.36 13.93 -30.15
N ILE A 105 -17.24 13.13 -29.09
CA ILE A 105 -17.76 11.76 -29.06
C ILE A 105 -19.28 11.75 -29.26
N CYS A 106 -20.04 12.56 -28.55
CA CYS A 106 -21.50 12.62 -28.71
C CYS A 106 -21.89 12.96 -30.16
N SER A 107 -21.23 13.96 -30.75
CA SER A 107 -21.44 14.35 -32.15
C SER A 107 -21.09 13.21 -33.13
N LYS A 108 -20.04 12.43 -32.83
CA LYS A 108 -19.66 11.28 -33.65
C LYS A 108 -20.64 10.12 -33.53
N LEU A 109 -21.15 9.82 -32.33
CA LEU A 109 -22.19 8.81 -32.13
C LEU A 109 -23.47 9.15 -32.89
N ASP A 110 -23.84 10.44 -32.94
CA ASP A 110 -24.95 10.93 -33.74
C ASP A 110 -24.71 10.73 -35.26
N SER A 111 -23.48 10.99 -35.74
CA SER A 111 -23.11 10.73 -37.15
C SER A 111 -23.23 9.26 -37.50
N LEU A 112 -22.73 8.36 -36.64
CA LEU A 112 -22.78 6.91 -36.86
C LEU A 112 -24.22 6.40 -36.93
N TRP A 113 -25.12 6.99 -36.14
CA TRP A 113 -26.55 6.71 -36.24
C TRP A 113 -27.13 7.16 -37.59
N GLU A 114 -26.88 8.40 -38.00
CA GLU A 114 -27.43 8.94 -39.26
C GLU A 114 -26.91 8.21 -40.50
N GLU A 115 -25.70 7.67 -40.45
CA GLU A 115 -25.09 6.87 -41.52
C GLU A 115 -25.73 5.47 -41.64
N SER A 116 -26.12 4.85 -40.52
CA SER A 116 -26.65 3.48 -40.49
C SER A 116 -28.18 3.41 -40.54
N ARG A 117 -28.89 4.27 -39.80
CA ARG A 117 -30.35 4.28 -39.59
C ARG A 117 -30.95 2.89 -39.32
N SER A 118 -30.23 2.08 -38.55
CA SER A 118 -30.59 0.71 -38.15
C SER A 118 -29.97 0.40 -36.78
N GLU A 119 -29.99 -0.85 -36.32
CA GLU A 119 -29.33 -1.30 -35.08
C GLU A 119 -27.90 -0.72 -34.94
N ILE A 120 -27.57 -0.08 -33.80
CA ILE A 120 -26.39 0.79 -33.66
C ILE A 120 -25.54 0.48 -32.42
N LEU A 121 -26.10 -0.19 -31.42
CA LEU A 121 -25.45 -0.31 -30.12
C LEU A 121 -24.07 -1.01 -30.24
N PHE A 122 -23.96 -2.02 -31.11
CA PHE A 122 -22.68 -2.66 -31.41
C PHE A 122 -21.67 -1.70 -32.06
N ILE A 123 -22.11 -0.87 -33.01
CA ILE A 123 -21.25 0.08 -33.73
C ILE A 123 -20.76 1.15 -32.77
N TRP A 124 -21.65 1.71 -31.95
CA TRP A 124 -21.29 2.63 -30.88
C TRP A 124 -20.27 2.02 -29.93
N PHE A 125 -20.47 0.77 -29.50
CA PHE A 125 -19.53 0.07 -28.64
C PHE A 125 -18.16 -0.11 -29.30
N SER A 126 -18.12 -0.57 -30.56
CA SER A 126 -16.89 -0.79 -31.32
C SER A 126 -16.09 0.51 -31.44
N PHE A 127 -16.76 1.61 -31.79
CA PHE A 127 -16.15 2.93 -31.85
C PHE A 127 -15.58 3.35 -30.49
N LEU A 128 -16.38 3.24 -29.42
CA LEU A 128 -15.97 3.61 -28.07
C LEU A 128 -14.80 2.78 -27.54
N LYS A 129 -14.69 1.51 -27.94
CA LYS A 129 -13.65 0.60 -27.47
C LYS A 129 -12.34 0.75 -28.22
N GLU A 130 -12.39 0.94 -29.54
CA GLU A 130 -11.23 0.75 -30.42
C GLU A 130 -10.76 2.02 -31.13
N GLU A 131 -11.65 2.98 -31.36
CA GLU A 131 -11.39 4.12 -32.26
C GLU A 131 -11.32 5.46 -31.54
N VAL A 132 -11.90 5.60 -30.34
CA VAL A 132 -11.97 6.90 -29.62
C VAL A 132 -10.62 7.57 -29.44
N LEU A 133 -9.59 6.84 -29.02
CA LEU A 133 -8.26 7.44 -28.77
C LEU A 133 -7.60 7.94 -30.06
N ASP A 134 -7.81 7.24 -31.19
CA ASP A 134 -7.31 7.70 -32.49
C ASP A 134 -8.12 8.91 -32.97
N TYR A 135 -9.44 8.83 -32.86
CA TYR A 135 -10.36 9.89 -33.27
C TYR A 135 -10.08 11.22 -32.53
N LEU A 136 -9.76 11.14 -31.24
CA LEU A 136 -9.42 12.30 -30.42
C LEU A 136 -7.94 12.73 -30.50
N ASN A 137 -7.11 12.04 -31.30
CA ASN A 137 -5.65 12.25 -31.37
C ASN A 137 -4.92 12.06 -30.02
N HIS A 138 -5.42 11.17 -29.16
CA HIS A 138 -4.82 10.78 -27.88
C HIS A 138 -4.20 9.38 -27.91
N SER A 139 -3.84 8.87 -29.09
CA SER A 139 -3.31 7.52 -29.28
C SER A 139 -1.89 7.32 -28.73
N SER A 140 -1.13 8.39 -28.56
CA SER A 140 0.26 8.36 -28.06
C SER A 140 0.40 8.77 -26.59
N SER A 141 -0.41 9.72 -26.14
CA SER A 141 -0.41 10.25 -24.77
C SER A 141 -1.73 10.94 -24.47
N LEU A 142 -2.13 10.93 -23.21
CA LEU A 142 -3.33 11.63 -22.73
C LEU A 142 -2.94 12.79 -21.82
N ASN A 143 -3.39 14.01 -22.16
CA ASN A 143 -3.20 15.17 -21.30
C ASN A 143 -4.47 15.42 -20.48
N VAL A 144 -4.38 15.32 -19.16
CA VAL A 144 -5.52 15.52 -18.25
C VAL A 144 -5.43 16.82 -17.46
N SER A 145 -4.51 17.73 -17.81
CA SER A 145 -4.30 18.99 -17.08
C SER A 145 -5.57 19.84 -17.00
N SER A 146 -6.32 19.92 -18.11
CA SER A 146 -7.60 20.65 -18.16
C SER A 146 -8.64 20.05 -17.21
N ILE A 147 -8.58 18.75 -16.93
CA ILE A 147 -9.49 18.05 -16.01
C ILE A 147 -9.04 18.26 -14.57
N VAL A 148 -7.74 18.16 -14.31
CA VAL A 148 -7.09 18.35 -13.00
C VAL A 148 -7.36 19.75 -12.45
N ASN A 149 -7.24 20.78 -13.30
CA ASN A 149 -7.33 22.19 -12.89
C ASN A 149 -8.76 22.75 -12.92
N ASN A 150 -9.73 22.00 -13.45
CA ASN A 150 -11.13 22.43 -13.43
C ASN A 150 -11.65 22.40 -11.99
N LYS A 151 -11.79 23.59 -11.37
CA LYS A 151 -12.45 23.76 -10.08
C LYS A 151 -13.88 23.23 -10.18
N VAL A 152 -14.11 22.07 -9.55
CA VAL A 152 -15.40 21.35 -9.53
C VAL A 152 -16.56 22.26 -9.08
N GLU A 153 -16.28 23.32 -8.31
CA GLU A 153 -17.28 24.31 -7.88
C GLU A 153 -17.91 25.13 -9.02
N SER A 154 -17.14 25.62 -10.01
CA SER A 154 -17.72 26.44 -11.09
C SER A 154 -18.55 25.63 -12.08
N PHE A 155 -18.16 24.36 -12.27
CA PHE A 155 -18.85 23.42 -13.14
C PHE A 155 -20.17 22.92 -12.53
N ILE A 156 -20.20 22.69 -11.21
CA ILE A 156 -21.44 22.31 -10.51
C ILE A 156 -22.41 23.50 -10.40
N GLU A 157 -21.92 24.72 -10.11
CA GLU A 157 -22.77 25.91 -10.11
C GLU A 157 -23.40 26.19 -11.47
N SER A 158 -22.67 26.01 -12.59
CA SER A 158 -23.24 26.24 -13.92
C SER A 158 -24.27 25.18 -14.33
N VAL A 159 -24.06 23.92 -13.96
CA VAL A 159 -24.99 22.80 -14.25
C VAL A 159 -26.26 22.89 -13.39
N PHE A 160 -26.16 23.23 -12.11
CA PHE A 160 -27.32 23.40 -11.22
C PHE A 160 -28.06 24.74 -11.40
N ASN A 161 -27.40 25.80 -11.88
CA ASN A 161 -28.11 27.05 -12.19
C ASN A 161 -28.84 26.99 -13.55
N SER A 162 -28.35 26.17 -14.50
CA SER A 162 -28.99 26.00 -15.82
C SER A 162 -30.36 25.28 -15.77
N CYS A 163 -30.71 24.59 -14.68
CA CYS A 163 -32.04 24.01 -14.52
C CYS A 163 -33.08 24.98 -13.92
N ASN A 164 -32.70 26.23 -13.57
CA ASN A 164 -33.58 27.22 -12.94
C ASN A 164 -33.83 28.53 -13.73
N GLY A 165 -33.34 28.66 -14.97
CA GLY A 165 -33.84 29.70 -15.90
C GLY A 165 -32.78 30.58 -16.58
N ASP A 166 -33.12 30.98 -17.80
CA ASP A 166 -32.50 31.93 -18.74
C ASP A 166 -31.26 32.71 -18.26
N SER A 167 -30.11 32.42 -18.87
CA SER A 167 -29.26 33.40 -19.60
C SER A 167 -28.03 32.70 -20.20
N GLY A 168 -27.71 33.01 -21.45
CA GLY A 168 -26.71 32.32 -22.24
C GLY A 168 -25.26 32.48 -21.74
N HIS A 169 -24.58 31.35 -21.57
CA HIS A 169 -23.17 31.14 -21.91
C HIS A 169 -22.85 29.63 -21.79
N GLY A 170 -22.52 28.98 -22.93
CA GLY A 170 -22.06 27.58 -23.00
C GLY A 170 -23.14 26.56 -23.38
N SER A 171 -23.06 26.01 -24.59
CA SER A 171 -23.90 24.89 -25.05
C SER A 171 -23.40 23.59 -24.41
N TYR A 172 -23.75 23.34 -23.15
CA TYR A 172 -23.44 22.08 -22.49
C TYR A 172 -24.32 20.96 -23.06
N ASP A 173 -23.70 19.92 -23.61
CA ASP A 173 -24.43 18.73 -24.07
C ASP A 173 -25.02 17.99 -22.87
N LYS A 174 -26.34 17.99 -22.75
CA LYS A 174 -27.10 17.38 -21.63
C LYS A 174 -26.92 15.87 -21.52
N ARG A 175 -26.33 15.22 -22.54
CA ARG A 175 -26.02 13.79 -22.56
C ARG A 175 -24.73 13.47 -21.81
N ILE A 176 -23.88 14.46 -21.57
CA ILE A 176 -22.65 14.27 -20.81
C ILE A 176 -23.00 14.28 -19.33
N VAL A 177 -22.83 13.14 -18.67
CA VAL A 177 -23.06 13.01 -17.23
C VAL A 177 -21.72 13.23 -16.55
N PRO A 178 -21.56 14.34 -15.78
CA PRO A 178 -20.39 14.52 -14.96
C PRO A 178 -20.30 13.35 -14.00
N ARG A 179 -19.17 12.62 -13.99
CA ARG A 179 -18.84 11.89 -12.78
C ARG A 179 -18.53 12.95 -11.73
N VAL A 180 -19.56 13.33 -10.98
CA VAL A 180 -19.33 13.91 -9.66
C VAL A 180 -18.64 12.79 -8.91
N PHE A 181 -17.31 12.83 -8.93
CA PHE A 181 -16.50 12.03 -8.05
C PHE A 181 -17.13 12.16 -6.66
N SER A 182 -17.29 11.04 -5.95
CA SER A 182 -17.91 10.97 -4.63
C SER A 182 -17.46 12.14 -3.75
N SER A 183 -18.28 12.54 -2.78
CA SER A 183 -18.07 13.70 -1.89
C SER A 183 -16.65 13.96 -1.38
N ASP A 184 -15.79 12.94 -1.35
CA ASP A 184 -14.40 12.98 -0.92
C ASP A 184 -13.41 13.58 -1.94
N LEU A 185 -13.72 13.55 -3.24
CA LEU A 185 -12.83 14.04 -4.32
C LEU A 185 -12.96 15.55 -4.60
N ARG A 186 -13.88 16.26 -3.93
CA ARG A 186 -14.13 17.69 -4.14
C ARG A 186 -12.99 18.61 -3.67
N LYS A 187 -11.97 18.05 -3.01
CA LYS A 187 -10.99 18.85 -2.26
C LYS A 187 -9.66 19.07 -2.97
N ASN A 188 -9.23 18.26 -3.94
CA ASN A 188 -7.89 18.40 -4.54
C ASN A 188 -7.77 17.89 -5.99
N ALA A 189 -7.02 18.64 -6.81
CA ALA A 189 -6.66 18.33 -8.20
C ALA A 189 -5.95 16.97 -8.39
N THR A 190 -5.20 16.52 -7.36
CA THR A 190 -4.54 15.19 -7.29
C THR A 190 -5.51 14.00 -7.30
N SER A 191 -6.82 14.25 -7.19
CA SER A 191 -7.80 13.19 -7.00
C SER A 191 -8.10 12.37 -8.25
N ILE A 192 -8.05 12.98 -9.45
CA ILE A 192 -8.23 12.22 -10.71
C ILE A 192 -6.99 11.37 -11.02
N VAL A 193 -5.79 11.93 -10.82
CA VAL A 193 -4.53 11.21 -11.04
C VAL A 193 -4.45 10.01 -10.09
N ASN A 194 -4.79 10.19 -8.82
CA ASN A 194 -4.85 9.09 -7.84
C ASN A 194 -5.89 8.04 -8.22
N HIS A 195 -7.05 8.45 -8.75
CA HIS A 195 -8.05 7.52 -9.26
C HIS A 195 -7.52 6.67 -10.43
N LEU A 196 -6.81 7.29 -11.39
CA LEU A 196 -6.20 6.59 -12.52
C LEU A 196 -5.10 5.62 -12.09
N LYS A 197 -4.24 6.02 -11.15
CA LYS A 197 -3.24 5.13 -10.55
C LYS A 197 -3.91 3.94 -9.85
N SER A 198 -4.87 4.19 -8.96
CA SER A 198 -5.56 3.14 -8.22
C SER A 198 -6.30 2.16 -9.11
N PHE A 199 -6.96 2.64 -10.17
CA PHE A 199 -7.62 1.78 -11.15
C PHE A 199 -6.59 0.93 -11.92
N ASN A 200 -5.52 1.56 -12.40
CA ASN A 200 -4.44 0.86 -13.09
C ASN A 200 -3.83 -0.24 -12.22
N ASP A 201 -3.51 0.06 -10.96
CA ASP A 201 -2.88 -0.88 -10.03
C ASP A 201 -3.82 -2.06 -9.74
N SER A 202 -5.11 -1.78 -9.57
CA SER A 202 -6.14 -2.82 -9.36
C SER A 202 -6.27 -3.74 -10.59
N LYS A 203 -6.27 -3.20 -11.80
CA LYS A 203 -6.34 -4.00 -13.03
C LYS A 203 -5.05 -4.75 -13.33
N CYS A 204 -3.89 -4.14 -13.10
CA CYS A 204 -2.61 -4.84 -13.19
C CYS A 204 -2.54 -6.02 -12.22
N LEU A 205 -3.11 -5.86 -11.02
CA LEU A 205 -3.20 -6.94 -10.03
C LEU A 205 -4.15 -8.06 -10.49
N GLU A 206 -5.28 -7.72 -11.10
CA GLU A 206 -6.22 -8.69 -11.67
C GLU A 206 -5.58 -9.48 -12.83
N ASP A 207 -4.93 -8.78 -13.77
CA ASP A 207 -4.16 -9.39 -14.85
C ASP A 207 -3.07 -10.32 -14.32
N PHE A 208 -2.34 -9.87 -13.30
CA PHE A 208 -1.33 -10.69 -12.66
C PHE A 208 -1.94 -11.94 -12.02
N LYS A 209 -3.06 -11.82 -11.30
CA LYS A 209 -3.75 -12.97 -10.68
C LYS A 209 -4.18 -14.02 -11.69
N ASN A 210 -4.55 -13.58 -12.90
CA ASN A 210 -4.92 -14.45 -14.03
C ASN A 210 -3.72 -14.96 -14.85
N SER A 211 -2.50 -14.54 -14.50
CA SER A 211 -1.26 -14.95 -15.17
C SER A 211 -0.51 -16.04 -14.39
N TYR A 212 0.56 -16.55 -14.98
CA TYR A 212 1.49 -17.48 -14.33
C TYR A 212 2.87 -16.82 -14.21
N THR A 213 3.53 -17.02 -13.08
CA THR A 213 4.87 -16.49 -12.83
C THR A 213 5.77 -17.54 -12.18
N ASN A 214 7.08 -17.37 -12.33
CA ASN A 214 8.06 -18.22 -11.67
C ASN A 214 8.38 -17.66 -10.28
N CYS A 215 8.30 -18.49 -9.25
CA CYS A 215 8.66 -18.07 -7.91
C CYS A 215 10.18 -17.99 -7.73
N ILE A 216 10.69 -16.85 -7.28
CA ILE A 216 12.12 -16.64 -7.02
C ILE A 216 12.73 -17.56 -5.95
N CYS A 217 11.92 -18.13 -5.05
CA CYS A 217 12.41 -18.95 -3.95
C CYS A 217 12.50 -20.45 -4.30
N CYS A 218 11.56 -20.95 -5.11
CA CYS A 218 11.44 -22.39 -5.38
C CYS A 218 11.44 -22.75 -6.86
N ASP A 219 11.56 -21.75 -7.76
CA ASP A 219 11.58 -21.86 -9.22
C ASP A 219 10.36 -22.59 -9.84
N LYS A 220 9.29 -22.77 -9.07
CA LYS A 220 8.04 -23.33 -9.58
C LYS A 220 7.24 -22.27 -10.34
N ILE A 221 6.56 -22.70 -11.40
CA ILE A 221 5.51 -21.92 -12.07
C ILE A 221 4.28 -21.96 -11.16
N VAL A 222 3.80 -20.79 -10.77
CA VAL A 222 2.67 -20.61 -9.86
C VAL A 222 1.68 -19.63 -10.49
N ALA A 223 0.38 -19.88 -10.30
CA ALA A 223 -0.65 -18.91 -10.70
C ALA A 223 -0.52 -17.63 -9.88
N GLY A 224 -0.71 -16.46 -10.47
CA GLY A 224 -0.58 -15.20 -9.75
C GLY A 224 -1.58 -15.05 -8.60
N SER A 225 -2.71 -15.76 -8.66
CA SER A 225 -3.67 -15.88 -7.55
C SER A 225 -3.07 -16.51 -6.29
N ASP A 226 -2.08 -17.40 -6.45
CA ASP A 226 -1.41 -18.12 -5.37
C ASP A 226 -0.05 -17.48 -5.01
N CYS A 227 0.19 -16.26 -5.49
CA CYS A 227 1.36 -15.46 -5.16
C CYS A 227 1.03 -14.37 -4.13
N ALA A 228 1.95 -14.19 -3.19
CA ALA A 228 1.97 -13.07 -2.27
C ALA A 228 2.71 -11.90 -2.94
N ILE A 229 2.06 -10.73 -3.03
CA ILE A 229 2.60 -9.54 -3.70
C ILE A 229 2.82 -8.43 -2.68
N PHE A 230 4.02 -7.87 -2.68
CA PHE A 230 4.39 -6.75 -1.81
C PHE A 230 4.10 -5.41 -2.48
N ARG A 231 4.15 -4.31 -1.70
CA ARG A 231 4.00 -2.94 -2.24
C ARG A 231 5.09 -2.56 -3.25
N CYS A 232 6.22 -3.27 -3.24
CA CYS A 232 7.28 -3.17 -4.23
C CYS A 232 6.98 -3.92 -5.54
N TYR A 233 5.79 -4.50 -5.70
CA TYR A 233 5.34 -5.29 -6.85
C TYR A 233 6.09 -6.60 -7.11
N HIS A 234 7.01 -6.99 -6.24
CA HIS A 234 7.60 -8.34 -6.28
C HIS A 234 6.58 -9.37 -5.79
N ALA A 235 6.50 -10.47 -6.54
CA ALA A 235 5.61 -11.58 -6.26
C ALA A 235 6.40 -12.85 -5.95
N SER A 236 5.92 -13.64 -5.01
CA SER A 236 6.50 -14.94 -4.66
C SER A 236 5.39 -15.90 -4.24
N CYS A 237 5.64 -17.22 -4.34
CA CYS A 237 4.65 -18.21 -3.98
C CYS A 237 4.20 -18.04 -2.52
N THR A 238 2.89 -18.09 -2.26
CA THR A 238 2.34 -17.92 -0.91
C THR A 238 2.92 -18.94 0.09
N GLU A 239 3.17 -20.18 -0.35
CA GLU A 239 3.83 -21.20 0.45
C GLU A 239 5.22 -20.75 0.92
N CYS A 240 6.03 -20.25 -0.01
CA CYS A 240 7.40 -19.80 0.21
C CYS A 240 7.46 -18.65 1.23
N VAL A 241 6.57 -17.65 1.06
CA VAL A 241 6.50 -16.50 1.97
C VAL A 241 5.96 -16.92 3.33
N SER A 242 4.95 -17.78 3.36
CA SER A 242 4.36 -18.31 4.59
C SER A 242 5.39 -19.08 5.41
N GLU A 243 6.14 -20.00 4.79
CA GLU A 243 7.19 -20.77 5.47
C GLU A 243 8.30 -19.87 6.01
N TYR A 244 8.75 -18.91 5.21
CA TYR A 244 9.75 -17.93 5.64
C TYR A 244 9.26 -17.12 6.85
N PHE A 245 8.05 -16.57 6.81
CA PHE A 245 7.50 -15.78 7.92
C PHE A 245 7.29 -16.63 9.17
N LYS A 246 6.76 -17.84 9.04
CA LYS A 246 6.60 -18.79 10.14
C LYS A 246 7.93 -19.07 10.82
N PHE A 247 8.98 -19.33 10.03
CA PHE A 247 10.32 -19.55 10.56
C PHE A 247 10.86 -18.32 11.31
N GLN A 248 10.78 -17.13 10.72
CA GLN A 248 11.30 -15.91 11.37
C GLN A 248 10.58 -15.58 12.68
N ILE A 249 9.25 -15.73 12.73
CA ILE A 249 8.45 -15.49 13.95
C ILE A 249 8.81 -16.51 15.03
N GLN A 250 9.03 -17.77 14.66
CA GLN A 250 9.48 -18.82 15.60
C GLN A 250 10.87 -18.51 16.18
N GLN A 251 11.78 -17.95 15.37
CA GLN A 251 13.11 -17.53 15.82
C GLN A 251 13.11 -16.20 16.59
N GLY A 252 12.00 -15.45 16.62
CA GLY A 252 11.92 -14.15 17.28
C GLY A 252 12.38 -12.96 16.42
N ASN A 253 12.66 -13.18 15.13
CA ASN A 253 13.22 -12.20 14.21
C ASN A 253 12.13 -11.39 13.47
N VAL A 254 11.19 -10.81 14.22
CA VAL A 254 10.01 -10.13 13.64
C VAL A 254 10.32 -8.89 12.79
N HIS A 255 11.50 -8.28 12.95
CA HIS A 255 11.97 -7.16 12.13
C HIS A 255 12.51 -7.55 10.75
N MET A 256 12.66 -8.85 10.50
CA MET A 256 13.16 -9.38 9.23
C MET A 256 12.04 -9.85 8.29
N LEU A 257 10.76 -9.59 8.61
CA LEU A 257 9.62 -9.94 7.76
C LEU A 257 9.53 -8.98 6.56
N LYS A 258 10.37 -9.23 5.56
CA LYS A 258 10.56 -8.41 4.37
C LYS A 258 10.31 -9.20 3.09
N CYS A 259 10.26 -8.46 1.97
CA CYS A 259 10.25 -9.03 0.63
C CYS A 259 11.45 -9.97 0.42
N LEU A 260 11.21 -11.08 -0.28
CA LEU A 260 12.21 -12.12 -0.55
C LEU A 260 13.14 -11.77 -1.73
N GLU A 261 12.89 -10.69 -2.45
CA GLU A 261 13.71 -10.24 -3.56
C GLU A 261 15.08 -9.71 -3.08
N THR A 262 16.14 -10.10 -3.78
CA THR A 262 17.50 -9.69 -3.45
C THR A 262 17.64 -8.18 -3.67
N LYS A 263 17.91 -7.42 -2.61
CA LYS A 263 17.98 -5.93 -2.56
C LYS A 263 16.64 -5.21 -2.38
N CYS A 264 15.54 -5.92 -2.15
CA CYS A 264 14.31 -5.27 -1.70
C CYS A 264 14.30 -5.14 -0.18
N ASN A 265 13.95 -3.95 0.34
CA ASN A 265 13.81 -3.70 1.77
C ASN A 265 12.35 -3.37 2.15
N GLU A 266 11.40 -3.69 1.28
CA GLU A 266 9.98 -3.51 1.54
C GLU A 266 9.52 -4.45 2.66
N GLU A 267 8.88 -3.90 3.68
CA GLU A 267 8.36 -4.65 4.82
C GLU A 267 6.98 -5.24 4.50
N ALA A 268 6.67 -6.40 5.07
CA ALA A 268 5.35 -7.00 4.95
C ALA A 268 4.31 -6.17 5.75
N THR A 269 3.12 -5.98 5.19
CA THR A 269 2.05 -5.32 5.95
C THR A 269 1.51 -6.25 7.03
N PRO A 270 1.02 -5.74 8.18
CA PRO A 270 0.45 -6.58 9.23
C PRO A 270 -0.72 -7.45 8.74
N THR A 271 -1.52 -6.94 7.79
CA THR A 271 -2.61 -7.70 7.16
C THR A 271 -2.09 -8.90 6.37
N MET A 272 -1.04 -8.70 5.57
CA MET A 272 -0.39 -9.76 4.79
C MET A 272 0.23 -10.82 5.70
N ILE A 273 0.91 -10.41 6.78
CA ILE A 273 1.48 -11.35 7.76
C ILE A 273 0.35 -12.19 8.36
N LYS A 274 -0.73 -11.55 8.83
CA LYS A 274 -1.88 -12.22 9.43
C LYS A 274 -2.51 -13.26 8.49
N GLU A 275 -2.71 -12.92 7.22
CA GLU A 275 -3.25 -13.83 6.21
C GLU A 275 -2.32 -15.02 5.93
N LEU A 276 -1.00 -14.81 5.86
CA LEU A 276 -0.03 -15.86 5.49
C LEU A 276 0.30 -16.83 6.62
N VAL A 277 0.35 -16.37 7.88
CA VAL A 277 0.78 -17.21 9.02
C VAL A 277 -0.38 -17.70 9.89
N GLY A 278 -1.55 -17.09 9.77
CA GLY A 278 -2.74 -17.38 10.58
C GLY A 278 -2.74 -16.70 11.95
N GLU A 279 -3.89 -16.75 12.65
CA GLU A 279 -4.13 -15.97 13.88
C GLU A 279 -3.14 -16.28 15.01
N THR A 280 -2.79 -17.56 15.21
CA THR A 280 -1.98 -18.00 16.36
C THR A 280 -0.54 -17.49 16.28
N LEU A 281 0.09 -17.57 15.10
CA LEU A 281 1.43 -17.06 14.88
C LEU A 281 1.45 -15.54 14.75
N TYR A 282 0.36 -14.94 14.26
CA TYR A 282 0.22 -13.49 14.21
C TYR A 282 0.18 -12.87 15.61
N GLN A 283 -0.51 -13.47 16.58
CA GLN A 283 -0.49 -13.02 17.98
C GLN A 283 0.93 -13.01 18.55
N ARG A 284 1.71 -14.08 18.30
CA ARG A 284 3.11 -14.14 18.71
C ARG A 284 3.96 -13.07 18.00
N TYR A 285 3.71 -12.81 16.72
CA TYR A 285 4.36 -11.71 16.00
C TYR A 285 4.06 -10.36 16.65
N ASP A 286 2.80 -10.09 17.00
CA ASP A 286 2.35 -8.83 17.60
C ASP A 286 3.00 -8.61 18.98
N GLU A 287 3.03 -9.65 19.83
CA GLU A 287 3.74 -9.62 21.12
C GLU A 287 5.23 -9.32 20.96
N LEU A 288 5.89 -9.99 20.02
CA LEU A 288 7.32 -9.81 19.77
C LEU A 288 7.61 -8.42 19.17
N TRP A 289 6.79 -7.95 18.24
CA TRP A 289 6.93 -6.64 17.63
C TRP A 289 6.74 -5.53 18.66
N TYR A 290 5.69 -5.65 19.49
CA TYR A 290 5.45 -4.76 20.60
C TYR A 290 6.65 -4.73 21.57
N SER A 291 7.19 -5.90 21.93
CA SER A 291 8.36 -5.98 22.81
C SER A 291 9.61 -5.31 22.21
N LEU A 292 9.83 -5.47 20.90
CA LEU A 292 10.96 -4.88 20.17
C LEU A 292 10.84 -3.36 20.09
N VAL A 293 9.65 -2.86 19.74
CA VAL A 293 9.36 -1.42 19.68
C VAL A 293 9.61 -0.78 21.05
N LEU A 294 9.12 -1.40 22.13
CA LEU A 294 9.37 -0.94 23.49
C LEU A 294 10.86 -1.00 23.86
N GLN A 295 11.62 -2.01 23.44
CA GLN A 295 13.07 -2.06 23.71
C GLN A 295 13.87 -0.99 22.96
N THR A 296 13.35 -0.52 21.82
CA THR A 296 13.97 0.54 21.02
C THR A 296 13.72 1.93 21.62
N MET A 297 12.66 2.07 22.43
CA MET A 297 12.37 3.28 23.18
C MET A 297 13.36 3.44 24.34
N GLY A 298 14.14 4.52 24.33
CA GLY A 298 15.22 4.75 25.30
C GLY A 298 14.77 4.99 26.74
N ASP A 299 13.47 5.25 26.96
CA ASP A 299 12.84 5.50 28.24
C ASP A 299 12.11 4.26 28.81
N VAL A 300 12.11 3.12 28.12
CA VAL A 300 11.42 1.91 28.59
C VAL A 300 12.43 0.87 29.09
N VAL A 301 12.29 0.50 30.35
CA VAL A 301 13.07 -0.56 31.00
C VAL A 301 12.16 -1.69 31.48
N TYR A 302 12.62 -2.93 31.39
CA TYR A 302 11.85 -4.09 31.81
C TYR A 302 12.09 -4.42 33.29
N CYS A 303 11.02 -4.79 34.00
CA CYS A 303 11.11 -5.21 35.39
C CYS A 303 12.05 -6.44 35.53
N PRO A 304 13.05 -6.41 36.43
CA PRO A 304 14.03 -7.49 36.58
C PRO A 304 13.47 -8.78 37.19
N ARG A 305 12.26 -8.73 37.79
CA ARG A 305 11.64 -9.92 38.37
C ARG A 305 11.23 -10.87 37.24
N LYS A 306 11.79 -12.08 37.23
CA LYS A 306 11.50 -13.13 36.25
C LYS A 306 10.01 -13.42 36.05
N HIS A 307 9.22 -13.35 37.13
CA HIS A 307 7.76 -13.57 37.08
C HIS A 307 6.95 -12.33 36.65
N CYS A 308 7.58 -11.15 36.54
CA CYS A 308 6.90 -9.91 36.19
C CYS A 308 7.23 -9.45 34.77
N GLN A 309 8.51 -9.14 34.52
CA GLN A 309 9.05 -8.62 33.25
C GLN A 309 8.18 -7.55 32.56
N ALA A 310 7.41 -6.77 33.32
CA ALA A 310 6.55 -5.73 32.74
C ALA A 310 7.39 -4.53 32.26
N PRO A 311 7.02 -3.92 31.13
CA PRO A 311 7.64 -2.67 30.67
C PRO A 311 7.35 -1.56 31.69
N THR A 312 8.37 -0.77 31.99
CA THR A 312 8.34 0.30 32.99
C THR A 312 9.01 1.53 32.39
N VAL A 313 8.31 2.66 32.40
CA VAL A 313 8.87 3.94 31.94
C VAL A 313 9.84 4.46 32.99
N ALA A 314 11.07 4.74 32.57
CA ALA A 314 12.10 5.37 33.37
C ALA A 314 12.12 6.88 33.10
N GLU A 315 12.16 7.68 34.15
CA GLU A 315 12.31 9.12 33.99
C GLU A 315 13.69 9.47 33.41
N PRO A 316 13.78 10.42 32.46
CA PRO A 316 15.04 10.88 31.91
C PRO A 316 15.99 11.33 33.03
N ASN A 317 17.24 10.86 33.01
CA ASN A 317 18.27 11.13 34.03
C ASN A 317 18.03 10.54 35.43
N SER A 318 16.96 9.76 35.64
CA SER A 318 16.73 9.06 36.90
C SER A 318 17.31 7.65 36.88
N LYS A 319 17.91 7.24 38.00
CA LYS A 319 18.31 5.84 38.22
C LYS A 319 17.16 4.99 38.75
N LEU A 320 16.00 5.58 39.06
CA LEU A 320 14.86 4.90 39.65
C LEU A 320 13.81 4.55 38.59
N ALA A 321 13.36 3.30 38.60
CA ALA A 321 12.16 2.85 37.92
C ALA A 321 11.25 2.11 38.90
N ILE A 322 9.94 2.38 38.86
CA ILE A 322 8.94 1.71 39.69
C ILE A 322 8.01 0.92 38.77
N CYS A 323 8.05 -0.40 38.87
CA CYS A 323 7.25 -1.26 38.01
C CYS A 323 5.75 -1.10 38.29
N PRO A 324 4.91 -0.74 37.30
CA PRO A 324 3.47 -0.53 37.52
C PRO A 324 2.71 -1.83 37.84
N LYS A 325 3.23 -2.99 37.42
CA LYS A 325 2.58 -4.30 37.62
C LYS A 325 2.82 -4.89 39.02
N CYS A 326 4.00 -4.70 39.60
CA CYS A 326 4.40 -5.35 40.86
C CYS A 326 4.92 -4.39 41.93
N ALA A 327 4.87 -3.08 41.67
CA ALA A 327 5.36 -2.01 42.53
C ALA A 327 6.83 -2.16 42.95
N PHE A 328 7.63 -2.95 42.22
CA PHE A 328 9.04 -3.13 42.53
C PHE A 328 9.84 -1.90 42.08
N SER A 329 10.52 -1.27 43.03
CA SER A 329 11.44 -0.15 42.79
C SER A 329 12.85 -0.66 42.52
N PHE A 330 13.36 -0.42 41.31
CA PHE A 330 14.66 -0.93 40.88
C PHE A 330 15.51 0.16 40.21
N CYS A 331 16.81 -0.10 40.15
CA CYS A 331 17.79 0.73 39.49
C CYS A 331 17.78 0.46 37.98
N THR A 332 17.65 1.49 37.15
CA THR A 332 17.63 1.36 35.67
C THR A 332 18.94 0.81 35.11
N ASN A 333 20.07 1.08 35.79
CA ASN A 333 21.40 0.66 35.34
C ASN A 333 21.73 -0.79 35.73
N CYS A 334 21.64 -1.12 37.02
CA CYS A 334 22.05 -2.44 37.52
C CYS A 334 20.90 -3.46 37.60
N LYS A 335 19.64 -3.01 37.43
CA LYS A 335 18.43 -3.84 37.49
C LYS A 335 18.19 -4.53 38.85
N TYR A 336 18.83 -4.06 39.92
CA TYR A 336 18.57 -4.49 41.31
C TYR A 336 17.70 -3.49 42.08
N THR A 337 17.37 -3.80 43.33
CA THR A 337 16.66 -2.88 44.23
C THR A 337 17.33 -1.50 44.21
N PHE A 338 16.50 -0.46 44.09
CA PHE A 338 16.99 0.91 44.04
C PHE A 338 17.83 1.26 45.28
N HIS A 339 19.02 1.81 45.06
CA HIS A 339 20.02 2.07 46.10
C HIS A 339 20.37 3.57 46.24
N GLY A 340 19.51 4.46 45.71
CA GLY A 340 19.67 5.90 45.87
C GLY A 340 20.98 6.42 45.28
N VAL A 341 21.76 7.10 46.12
CA VAL A 341 23.06 7.69 45.76
C VAL A 341 24.22 6.70 45.79
N SER A 342 24.02 5.50 46.36
CA SER A 342 25.09 4.50 46.41
C SER A 342 25.45 4.02 44.99
N PRO A 343 26.72 3.67 44.73
CA PRO A 343 27.13 3.04 43.48
C PRO A 343 26.39 1.72 43.25
N CYS A 344 26.24 1.33 41.98
CA CYS A 344 25.69 0.01 41.65
C CYS A 344 26.60 -1.09 42.22
N ARG A 345 26.01 -2.12 42.84
CA ARG A 345 26.81 -3.26 43.33
C ARG A 345 27.34 -4.04 42.13
N MET A 346 28.66 -4.13 42.07
CA MET A 346 29.42 -4.35 40.84
C MET A 346 29.36 -5.75 40.24
N PHE A 347 29.42 -6.83 41.03
CA PHE A 347 29.60 -8.18 40.48
C PHE A 347 28.78 -9.21 41.24
N HIS A 348 27.81 -9.83 40.57
CA HIS A 348 27.07 -10.97 41.12
C HIS A 348 27.71 -12.31 40.73
N ASN A 349 28.49 -12.35 39.67
CA ASN A 349 29.25 -13.52 39.21
C ASN A 349 30.58 -13.11 38.53
N ILE A 350 31.50 -14.06 38.40
CA ILE A 350 32.85 -13.85 37.83
C ILE A 350 32.78 -13.53 36.32
N ALA A 351 31.76 -14.04 35.62
CA ALA A 351 31.59 -13.83 34.18
C ALA A 351 31.23 -12.36 33.84
N GLU A 352 30.24 -11.78 34.54
CA GLU A 352 29.89 -10.35 34.40
C GLU A 352 31.05 -9.44 34.77
N ARG A 353 31.83 -9.83 35.81
CA ARG A 353 33.04 -9.10 36.20
C ARG A 353 34.04 -9.01 35.05
N ASN A 354 34.36 -10.14 34.43
CA ASN A 354 35.34 -10.17 33.35
C ASN A 354 34.84 -9.45 32.10
N GLU A 355 33.55 -9.54 31.79
CA GLU A 355 32.96 -8.84 30.64
C GLU A 355 32.98 -7.31 30.81
N ILE A 356 32.65 -6.80 32.00
CA ILE A 356 32.67 -5.36 32.30
C ILE A 356 34.11 -4.83 32.32
N LEU A 357 35.07 -5.58 32.89
CA LEU A 357 36.49 -5.18 32.92
C LEU A 357 37.12 -5.18 31.53
N ASN A 358 36.82 -6.18 30.69
CA ASN A 358 37.25 -6.20 29.30
C ASN A 358 36.64 -5.05 28.49
N LYS A 359 35.37 -4.71 28.73
CA LYS A 359 34.75 -3.51 28.14
C LYS A 359 35.43 -2.22 28.60
N TYR A 360 35.83 -2.13 29.88
CA TYR A 360 36.53 -0.97 30.41
C TYR A 360 37.94 -0.78 29.83
N GLN A 361 38.70 -1.87 29.67
CA GLN A 361 40.03 -1.84 29.04
C GLN A 361 39.97 -1.41 27.57
N ASN A 362 38.95 -1.86 26.83
CA ASN A 362 38.78 -1.58 25.40
C ASN A 362 37.94 -0.34 25.09
N ALA A 363 37.41 0.35 26.10
CA ALA A 363 36.58 1.54 25.92
C ALA A 363 37.41 2.80 25.61
N SER A 364 36.81 3.73 24.85
CA SER A 364 37.32 5.11 24.72
C SER A 364 37.26 5.85 26.07
N GLU A 365 37.99 6.96 26.19
CA GLU A 365 38.02 7.77 27.42
C GLU A 365 36.62 8.24 27.89
N GLU A 366 35.70 8.45 26.95
CA GLU A 366 34.29 8.76 27.23
C GLU A 366 33.53 7.55 27.78
N GLY A 367 33.75 6.37 27.21
CA GLY A 367 33.17 5.11 27.69
C GLY A 367 33.69 4.73 29.08
N LYS A 368 34.97 4.97 29.38
CA LYS A 368 35.55 4.78 30.72
C LYS A 368 34.89 5.68 31.74
N ARG A 369 34.75 6.99 31.46
CA ARG A 369 34.07 7.95 32.36
C ARG A 369 32.60 7.57 32.60
N ALA A 370 31.91 7.05 31.59
CA ALA A 370 30.54 6.57 31.75
C ALA A 370 30.47 5.38 32.71
N LEU A 371 31.37 4.40 32.56
CA LEU A 371 31.45 3.23 33.44
C LEU A 371 31.83 3.63 34.87
N GLU A 372 32.81 4.51 35.05
CA GLU A 372 33.20 5.05 36.36
C GLU A 372 32.04 5.78 37.07
N LYS A 373 31.18 6.48 36.31
CA LYS A 373 30.00 7.18 36.85
C LYS A 373 28.87 6.22 37.28
N VAL A 374 28.80 5.04 36.67
CA VAL A 374 27.76 4.03 36.96
C VAL A 374 28.16 3.17 38.16
N TYR A 375 29.41 2.74 38.20
CA TYR A 375 29.90 1.71 39.12
C TYR A 375 30.86 2.25 40.20
N GLY A 376 31.37 3.46 40.04
CA GLY A 376 32.35 4.07 40.93
C GLY A 376 33.78 3.72 40.54
N LYS A 377 34.57 4.77 40.28
CA LYS A 377 35.98 4.67 39.85
C LYS A 377 36.82 3.71 40.68
N LYS A 378 36.79 3.88 42.01
CA LYS A 378 37.58 3.06 42.94
C LYS A 378 37.24 1.56 42.87
N GLN A 379 35.97 1.22 42.66
CA GLN A 379 35.55 -0.18 42.56
C GLN A 379 35.97 -0.81 41.23
N ILE A 380 36.01 -0.04 40.14
CA ILE A 380 36.54 -0.51 38.86
C ILE A 380 38.05 -0.73 38.98
N ASP A 381 38.78 0.24 39.53
CA ASP A 381 40.24 0.18 39.67
C ASP A 381 40.68 -0.99 40.57
N ASP A 382 40.01 -1.20 41.71
CA ASP A 382 40.29 -2.33 42.62
C ASP A 382 40.02 -3.68 41.91
N ALA A 383 38.92 -3.77 41.16
CA ALA A 383 38.53 -5.00 40.45
C ALA A 383 39.42 -5.31 39.24
N LEU A 384 39.87 -4.27 38.53
CA LEU A 384 40.81 -4.33 37.42
C LEU A 384 42.19 -4.77 37.90
N THR A 385 42.65 -4.19 39.02
CA THR A 385 43.92 -4.56 39.65
C THR A 385 43.92 -6.04 40.05
N ALA A 386 42.84 -6.50 40.67
CA ALA A 386 42.69 -7.91 41.03
C ALA A 386 42.60 -8.82 39.80
N PHE A 387 41.93 -8.40 38.73
CA PHE A 387 41.84 -9.19 37.48
C PHE A 387 43.19 -9.32 36.78
N LEU A 388 43.93 -8.22 36.63
CA LEU A 388 45.28 -8.21 36.06
C LEU A 388 46.27 -9.01 36.93
N SER A 389 46.10 -8.98 38.25
CA SER A 389 46.90 -9.80 39.17
C SER A 389 46.60 -11.28 38.99
N GLU A 390 45.34 -11.67 38.83
CA GLU A 390 44.92 -13.06 38.58
C GLU A 390 45.44 -13.58 37.22
N GLU A 391 45.37 -12.79 36.15
CA GLU A 391 45.96 -13.12 34.83
C GLU A 391 47.49 -13.26 34.90
N TYR A 392 48.16 -12.31 35.56
CA TYR A 392 49.61 -12.34 35.71
C TYR A 392 50.08 -13.59 36.48
N ILE A 393 49.38 -13.93 37.56
CA ILE A 393 49.67 -15.14 38.35
C ILE A 393 49.41 -16.41 37.52
N SER A 394 48.37 -16.44 36.69
CA SER A 394 48.11 -17.55 35.76
C SER A 394 49.28 -17.80 34.80
N ASP A 395 49.80 -16.72 34.21
CA ASP A 395 50.72 -16.81 33.08
C ASP A 395 52.18 -16.95 33.53
N ASN A 396 52.54 -16.38 34.68
CA ASN A 396 53.91 -16.30 35.16
C ASN A 396 54.22 -17.21 36.35
N THR A 397 53.26 -18.00 36.85
CA THR A 397 53.52 -18.91 37.98
C THR A 397 53.18 -20.36 37.67
N LYS A 398 54.00 -21.27 38.20
CA LYS A 398 53.74 -22.71 38.20
C LYS A 398 53.37 -23.17 39.60
N LYS A 399 52.46 -24.14 39.71
CA LYS A 399 52.06 -24.68 41.01
C LYS A 399 53.13 -25.64 41.54
N CYS A 400 53.54 -25.41 42.78
CA CYS A 400 54.39 -26.34 43.51
C CYS A 400 53.76 -27.75 43.53
N PRO A 401 54.46 -28.81 43.09
CA PRO A 401 53.91 -30.17 43.09
C PRO A 401 53.53 -30.68 44.49
N ASN A 402 54.12 -30.11 45.55
CA ASN A 402 53.94 -30.58 46.92
C ASN A 402 52.89 -29.78 47.72
N CYS A 403 52.95 -28.44 47.67
CA CYS A 403 52.04 -27.58 48.46
C CYS A 403 51.03 -26.79 47.61
N ARG A 404 51.08 -26.91 46.28
CA ARG A 404 50.23 -26.19 45.30
C ARG A 404 50.27 -24.66 45.37
N ALA A 405 51.20 -24.09 46.13
CA ALA A 405 51.47 -22.66 46.11
C ALA A 405 52.01 -22.24 44.74
N ASN A 406 51.66 -21.03 44.31
CA ASN A 406 52.14 -20.44 43.06
C ASN A 406 53.59 -20.00 43.24
N ILE A 407 54.48 -20.48 42.36
CA ILE A 407 55.91 -20.17 42.33
C ILE A 407 56.20 -19.49 40.99
N GLU A 408 56.80 -18.30 41.03
CA GLU A 408 57.26 -17.55 39.87
C GLU A 408 58.55 -18.16 39.28
#